data_AF-A0A956KNW3-F1
#
_entry.id   AF-A0A956KNW3-F1
#
_cell.length_a   1.000
_cell.length_b   1.000
_cell.length_c   1.000
_cell.angle_alpha   90.00
_cell.angle_beta   90.00
_cell.angle_gamma   90.00
#
_symmetry.space_group_name_H-M   'P 1'
#
loop_
_entity.id
_entity.type
_entity.pdbx_description
1 polymer ?
#
loop_
_entity_poly.entity_id
_entity_poly.type
_entity_poly.pdbx_seq_one_letter_code
_entity_poly.pdbx_strand_id
1 'polypeptide(L)'
;STATLSAGEQSGALGADEAVLTALRDGNLRYEQRFGHIFIVCATGKSAAQMLALLEARMDNDPADELAIAAAEQLKITHLRLDKLT
;
A
#
# COMPACT_ATOMS: atom_id res chain seq x y z
N SER A 1 -12.78 0.39 15.08
CA SER A 1 -12.79 1.64 14.31
C SER A 1 -11.37 2.06 13.94
N THR A 2 -10.87 1.61 12.79
CA THR A 2 -9.56 2.00 12.23
C THR A 2 -9.68 2.54 10.79
N ALA A 3 -10.91 2.63 10.25
CA ALA A 3 -11.16 2.95 8.85
C ALA A 3 -11.04 4.45 8.50
N THR A 4 -11.04 5.36 9.48
CA THR A 4 -11.08 6.82 9.22
C THR A 4 -9.73 7.48 9.00
N LEU A 5 -8.61 6.82 9.32
CA LEU A 5 -7.25 7.39 9.08
C LEU A 5 -6.69 7.06 7.68
N SER A 6 -7.36 6.19 6.90
CA SER A 6 -6.89 5.72 5.58
C SER A 6 -7.01 6.78 4.48
N ALA A 7 -7.98 7.70 4.57
CA ALA A 7 -8.29 8.63 3.48
C ALA A 7 -7.14 9.63 3.19
N GLY A 8 -6.45 10.11 4.23
CA GLY A 8 -5.30 11.02 4.06
C GLY A 8 -4.05 10.30 3.55
N GLU A 9 -3.86 9.06 3.97
CA GLU A 9 -2.74 8.21 3.55
C GLU A 9 -2.92 7.78 2.08
N GLN A 10 -4.15 7.56 1.62
CA GLN A 10 -4.50 7.20 0.23
C GLN A 10 -4.88 8.39 -0.65
N SER A 11 -4.58 9.63 -0.23
CA SER A 11 -4.97 10.84 -0.96
C SER A 11 -4.40 10.90 -2.39
N GLY A 12 -3.24 10.27 -2.64
CA GLY A 12 -2.64 10.14 -3.97
C GLY A 12 -3.38 9.20 -4.95
N ALA A 13 -4.44 8.53 -4.50
CA ALA A 13 -5.35 7.78 -5.37
C ALA A 13 -6.51 8.64 -5.94
N LEU A 14 -6.74 9.84 -5.40
CA LEU A 14 -7.79 10.74 -5.87
C LEU A 14 -7.41 11.29 -7.25
N GLY A 15 -8.22 10.97 -8.28
CA GLY A 15 -8.00 11.41 -9.66
C GLY A 15 -7.11 10.48 -10.51
N ALA A 16 -6.85 9.27 -10.04
CA ALA A 16 -6.17 8.26 -10.84
C ALA A 16 -7.04 7.78 -12.02
N ASP A 17 -6.39 7.43 -13.13
CA ASP A 17 -7.04 6.79 -14.28
C ASP A 17 -7.75 5.49 -13.84
N GLU A 18 -8.97 5.26 -14.34
CA GLU A 18 -9.75 4.05 -14.06
C GLU A 18 -8.97 2.76 -14.37
N ALA A 19 -8.12 2.79 -15.39
CA ALA A 19 -7.24 1.68 -15.72
C ALA A 19 -6.24 1.36 -14.59
N VAL A 20 -5.65 2.40 -13.97
CA VAL A 20 -4.70 2.24 -12.86
C VAL A 20 -5.41 1.73 -11.61
N LEU A 21 -6.61 2.24 -11.33
CA LEU A 21 -7.42 1.78 -10.19
C LEU A 21 -7.84 0.32 -10.34
N THR A 22 -8.21 -0.09 -11.57
CA THR A 22 -8.55 -1.48 -11.88
C THR A 22 -7.33 -2.39 -11.71
N ALA A 23 -6.19 -2.00 -12.27
CA ALA A 23 -4.94 -2.75 -12.13
C ALA A 23 -4.48 -2.87 -10.66
N LEU A 24 -4.63 -1.80 -9.87
CA LEU A 24 -4.39 -1.82 -8.43
C LEU A 24 -5.30 -2.82 -7.72
N ARG A 25 -6.61 -2.80 -7.99
CA ARG A 25 -7.55 -3.73 -7.37
C ARG A 25 -7.18 -5.18 -7.68
N ASP A 26 -6.94 -5.48 -8.95
CA ASP A 26 -6.61 -6.83 -9.38
C ASP A 26 -5.24 -7.28 -8.83
N GLY A 27 -4.28 -6.36 -8.78
CA GLY A 27 -2.98 -6.60 -8.16
C GLY A 27 -3.07 -6.87 -6.66
N ASN A 28 -3.91 -6.13 -5.92
CA ASN A 28 -4.12 -6.36 -4.49
C ASN A 28 -4.68 -7.76 -4.21
N LEU A 29 -5.63 -8.22 -5.05
CA LEU A 29 -6.17 -9.58 -4.93
C LEU A 29 -5.10 -10.64 -5.18
N ARG A 30 -4.28 -10.48 -6.24
CA ARG A 30 -3.18 -11.41 -6.54
C ARG A 30 -2.12 -11.41 -5.43
N TYR A 31 -1.82 -10.25 -4.87
CA TYR A 31 -0.88 -10.10 -3.78
C TYR A 31 -1.36 -10.86 -2.54
N GLU A 32 -2.62 -10.67 -2.14
CA GLU A 32 -3.20 -11.36 -0.98
C GLU A 32 -3.21 -12.87 -1.17
N GLN A 33 -3.54 -13.35 -2.38
CA GLN A 33 -3.49 -14.78 -2.71
C GLN A 33 -2.07 -15.36 -2.62
N ARG A 34 -1.04 -14.60 -3.01
CA ARG A 34 0.35 -15.05 -2.99
C ARG A 34 0.96 -15.03 -1.58
N PHE A 35 0.79 -13.94 -0.85
CA PHE A 35 1.51 -13.68 0.40
C PHE A 35 0.66 -13.95 1.65
N GLY A 36 -0.64 -14.16 1.52
CA GLY A 36 -1.54 -14.46 2.65
C GLY A 36 -1.88 -13.24 3.52
N HIS A 37 -1.54 -12.03 3.07
CA HIS A 37 -1.89 -10.78 3.73
C HIS A 37 -2.10 -9.67 2.70
N ILE A 38 -2.81 -8.60 3.09
CA ILE A 38 -3.02 -7.44 2.23
C ILE A 38 -1.70 -6.74 1.90
N PHE A 39 -1.67 -6.06 0.76
CA PHE A 39 -0.56 -5.20 0.38
C PHE A 39 -0.50 -3.96 1.29
N ILE A 40 0.65 -3.75 1.92
CA ILE A 40 0.89 -2.61 2.81
C ILE A 40 2.00 -1.75 2.21
N VAL A 41 1.66 -0.47 2.00
CA VAL A 41 2.60 0.57 1.56
C VAL A 41 2.25 1.91 2.20
N CYS A 42 3.25 2.64 2.66
CA CYS A 42 3.10 4.02 3.09
C CYS A 42 2.82 4.89 1.86
N ALA A 43 1.55 5.21 1.65
CA ALA A 43 1.07 5.91 0.46
C ALA A 43 1.32 7.44 0.49
N THR A 44 1.85 7.98 1.59
CA THR A 44 2.24 9.40 1.68
C THR A 44 3.20 9.79 0.56
N GLY A 45 2.81 10.82 -0.20
CA GLY A 45 3.58 11.36 -1.33
C GLY A 45 3.59 10.48 -2.58
N LYS A 46 2.81 9.39 -2.64
CA LYS A 46 2.78 8.47 -3.79
C LYS A 46 1.49 8.62 -4.58
N SER A 47 1.59 8.65 -5.91
CA SER A 47 0.44 8.54 -6.81
C SER A 47 -0.03 7.09 -6.93
N ALA A 48 -1.27 6.88 -7.40
CA ALA A 48 -1.78 5.54 -7.70
C ALA A 48 -0.87 4.74 -8.65
N ALA A 49 -0.31 5.37 -9.68
CA ALA A 49 0.60 4.70 -10.61
C ALA A 49 1.92 4.26 -9.92
N GLN A 50 2.44 5.06 -9.00
CA GLN A 50 3.61 4.68 -8.20
C GLN A 50 3.28 3.53 -7.24
N MET A 51 2.09 3.54 -6.63
CA MET A 51 1.63 2.43 -5.79
C MET A 51 1.48 1.14 -6.60
N LEU A 52 0.97 1.23 -7.83
CA LEU A 52 0.85 0.08 -8.74
C LEU A 52 2.22 -0.48 -9.11
N ALA A 53 3.17 0.38 -9.50
CA ALA A 53 4.52 -0.05 -9.84
C ALA A 53 5.22 -0.73 -8.65
N LEU A 54 5.02 -0.23 -7.42
CA LEU A 54 5.56 -0.85 -6.21
C LEU A 54 4.91 -2.22 -5.93
N LEU A 55 3.59 -2.32 -6.12
CA LEU A 55 2.86 -3.56 -5.98
C LEU A 55 3.38 -4.62 -6.95
N GLU A 56 3.50 -4.27 -8.23
CA GLU A 56 4.01 -5.17 -9.28
C GLU A 56 5.45 -5.59 -9.02
N ALA A 57 6.34 -4.67 -8.64
CA ALA A 57 7.73 -4.98 -8.34
C ALA A 57 7.90 -5.92 -7.14
N ARG A 58 6.97 -5.89 -6.18
CA ARG A 58 7.00 -6.74 -4.97
C ARG A 58 6.39 -8.12 -5.19
N MET A 59 5.67 -8.34 -6.30
CA MET A 59 5.06 -9.64 -6.60
C MET A 59 6.08 -10.76 -6.79
N ASP A 60 7.33 -10.45 -7.14
CA ASP A 60 8.37 -11.45 -7.37
C ASP A 60 9.23 -11.76 -6.14
N ASN A 61 8.99 -11.08 -5.02
CA ASN A 61 9.74 -11.29 -3.79
C ASN A 61 9.49 -12.68 -3.19
N ASP A 62 10.48 -13.16 -2.42
CA ASP A 62 10.29 -14.28 -1.51
C ASP A 62 9.31 -13.86 -0.40
N PRO A 63 8.39 -14.75 0.05
CA PRO A 63 7.42 -14.41 1.08
C PRO A 63 8.03 -13.90 2.40
N ALA A 64 9.20 -14.38 2.81
CA ALA A 64 9.85 -13.92 4.04
C ALA A 64 10.38 -12.49 3.91
N ASP A 65 11.01 -12.17 2.78
CA ASP A 65 11.49 -10.83 2.47
C ASP A 65 10.32 -9.85 2.34
N GLU A 66 9.24 -10.28 1.68
CA GLU A 66 8.06 -9.46 1.48
C GLU A 66 7.35 -9.12 2.79
N LEU A 67 7.27 -10.08 3.71
CA LEU A 67 6.73 -9.83 5.05
C LEU A 67 7.56 -8.78 5.81
N ALA A 68 8.89 -8.83 5.70
CA ALA A 68 9.76 -7.83 6.31
C ALA A 68 9.55 -6.44 5.69
N ILE A 69 9.37 -6.35 4.37
CA ILE A 69 9.06 -5.09 3.68
C ILE A 69 7.70 -4.54 4.14
N ALA A 70 6.66 -5.39 4.19
CA ALA A 70 5.33 -4.98 4.63
C ALA A 70 5.34 -4.46 6.08
N ALA A 71 6.09 -5.11 6.97
CA ALA A 71 6.27 -4.65 8.35
C ALA A 71 6.97 -3.28 8.42
N ALA A 72 8.00 -3.05 7.59
CA ALA A 72 8.68 -1.76 7.52
C ALA A 72 7.77 -0.65 6.99
N GLU A 73 6.93 -0.92 6.00
CA GLU A 73 5.91 0.02 5.52
C GLU A 73 4.85 0.33 6.59
N GLN A 74 4.41 -0.68 7.34
CA GLN A 74 3.49 -0.49 8.47
C GLN A 74 4.11 0.39 9.56
N LEU A 75 5.40 0.24 9.84
CA LEU A 75 6.11 1.09 10.80
C LEU A 75 6.13 2.56 10.36
N LYS A 76 6.38 2.83 9.07
CA LYS A 76 6.31 4.19 8.50
C LYS A 76 4.93 4.82 8.68
N ILE A 77 3.87 4.05 8.40
CA ILE A 77 2.49 4.48 8.61
C ILE A 77 2.24 4.80 10.09
N THR A 78 2.69 3.94 11.00
CA THR A 78 2.57 4.16 12.45
C THR A 78 3.28 5.43 12.89
N HIS A 79 4.51 5.68 12.43
CA HIS A 79 5.25 6.91 12.75
C HIS A 79 4.49 8.16 12.28
N LEU A 80 4.03 8.18 11.03
CA LEU A 80 3.25 9.31 10.49
C LEU A 80 1.96 9.58 11.27
N ARG A 81 1.35 8.54 11.84
CA ARG A 81 0.16 8.69 12.69
C ARG A 81 0.51 9.28 14.04
N LEU A 82 1.65 8.89 14.63
CA LEU A 82 2.15 9.46 15.89
C LEU A 82 2.51 10.94 15.70
N ASP A 83 3.19 11.30 14.60
CA ASP A 83 3.57 12.68 14.30
C ASP A 83 2.36 13.63 14.15
N LYS A 84 1.17 13.10 13.80
CA LYS A 84 -0.07 13.90 13.71
C LYS A 84 -0.74 14.13 15.08
N LEU A 85 -0.30 13.44 16.13
CA LEU A 85 -0.84 13.57 17.49
C LEU A 85 -0.01 14.51 18.37
N THR A 86 1.16 14.92 17.90
CA THR A 86 2.09 15.86 18.56
C THR A 86 2.03 17.23 17.92
#